data_AF-A0AAW3K1I6-F1
#
_entry.id   AF-A0AAW3K1I6-F1
#
_cell.length_a   1.000
_cell.length_b   1.000
_cell.length_c   1.000
_cell.angle_alpha   90.00
_cell.angle_beta   90.00
_cell.angle_gamma   90.00
#
_symmetry.space_group_name_H-M   'P 1'
#
loop_
_entity.id
_entity.type
_entity.pdbx_description
1 polymer ?
#
loop_
_entity_poly.entity_id
_entity_poly.type
_entity_poly.pdbx_seq_one_letter_code
_entity_poly.pdbx_strand_id
1 'polypeptide(L)'
;MIKQTEIIYKIYPQRYITASAINALAQRFNLPTDPYMQDWEYEVADPSRIDEFMHAYLSNELNDDEKFALMETLLQSFEESSKILGSDQQWMTILQVLQDNLDIHATTICYWACGNSAYNLCWRITPYLRKIKLRNHLKITQ
;
A
#
# COMPACT_ATOMS: atom_id res chain seq x y z
N MET A 1 39.68 -13.62 -8.15
CA MET A 1 38.37 -14.29 -8.02
C MET A 1 37.36 -13.26 -7.55
N ILE A 2 36.46 -12.82 -8.43
CA ILE A 2 35.34 -11.95 -8.06
C ILE A 2 34.25 -12.87 -7.50
N LYS A 3 33.83 -12.69 -6.25
CA LYS A 3 32.66 -13.40 -5.71
C LYS A 3 31.43 -12.86 -6.45
N GLN A 4 30.79 -13.71 -7.25
CA GLN A 4 29.43 -13.44 -7.72
C GLN A 4 28.53 -13.40 -6.50
N THR A 5 28.03 -12.22 -6.16
CA THR A 5 26.95 -12.08 -5.17
C THR A 5 25.70 -12.68 -5.81
N GLU A 6 25.26 -13.84 -5.33
CA GLU A 6 23.95 -14.39 -5.69
C GLU A 6 22.88 -13.39 -5.24
N ILE A 7 22.20 -12.77 -6.20
CA ILE A 7 21.00 -11.99 -5.92
C ILE A 7 19.92 -13.02 -5.58
N ILE A 8 19.62 -13.18 -4.29
CA ILE A 8 18.47 -13.96 -3.84
C ILE A 8 17.23 -13.15 -4.21
N TYR A 9 16.55 -13.55 -5.29
CA TYR A 9 15.25 -13.01 -5.64
C TYR A 9 14.20 -13.58 -4.70
N LYS A 10 13.72 -12.77 -3.74
CA LYS A 10 12.55 -13.12 -2.95
C LYS A 10 11.30 -12.90 -3.81
N ILE A 11 10.56 -13.96 -4.06
CA ILE A 11 9.25 -13.91 -4.70
C ILE A 11 8.22 -13.84 -3.58
N TYR A 12 7.31 -12.88 -3.68
CA TYR A 12 6.26 -12.66 -2.69
C TYR A 12 4.92 -13.22 -3.20
N PRO A 13 4.10 -13.83 -2.33
CA PRO A 13 2.78 -14.27 -2.74
C PRO A 13 1.92 -13.07 -3.10
N GLN A 14 1.10 -13.22 -4.15
CA GLN A 14 0.05 -12.25 -4.43
C GLN A 14 -0.96 -12.25 -3.29
N ARG A 15 -1.41 -11.06 -2.88
CA ARG A 15 -2.37 -10.86 -1.81
C ARG A 15 -3.59 -10.09 -2.29
N TYR A 16 -4.73 -10.38 -1.69
CA TYR A 16 -6.01 -9.74 -1.99
C TYR A 16 -6.68 -9.30 -0.69
N ILE A 17 -7.45 -8.23 -0.75
CA ILE A 17 -8.26 -7.78 0.38
C ILE A 17 -9.31 -8.83 0.69
N THR A 18 -9.50 -9.12 1.97
CA THR A 18 -10.48 -10.12 2.43
C THR A 18 -11.74 -9.43 2.95
N ALA A 19 -12.88 -10.10 2.80
CA ALA A 19 -14.14 -9.62 3.37
C ALA A 19 -14.07 -9.44 4.90
N SER A 20 -13.29 -10.29 5.59
CA SER A 20 -13.09 -10.17 7.03
C SER A 20 -12.35 -8.88 7.40
N ALA A 21 -11.30 -8.53 6.65
CA ALA A 21 -10.57 -7.27 6.86
C ALA A 21 -11.45 -6.06 6.57
N ILE A 22 -12.21 -6.07 5.47
CA ILE A 22 -13.18 -5.01 5.15
C ILE A 22 -14.16 -4.82 6.31
N ASN A 23 -14.82 -5.89 6.77
CA ASN A 23 -15.82 -5.79 7.84
C ASN A 23 -15.21 -5.27 9.15
N ALA A 24 -14.01 -5.74 9.51
CA ALA A 24 -13.32 -5.31 10.73
C ALA A 24 -12.94 -3.82 10.68
N LEU A 25 -12.35 -3.36 9.56
CA LEU A 25 -11.97 -1.96 9.39
C LEU A 25 -13.20 -1.06 9.27
N ALA A 26 -14.24 -1.50 8.55
CA ALA A 26 -15.47 -0.75 8.43
C ALA A 26 -16.14 -0.50 9.78
N GLN A 27 -16.23 -1.55 10.61
CA GLN A 27 -16.72 -1.42 11.98
C GLN A 27 -15.83 -0.50 12.81
N ARG A 28 -14.50 -0.64 12.70
CA ARG A 28 -13.53 0.16 13.48
C ARG A 28 -13.61 1.65 13.17
N PHE A 29 -13.74 2.01 11.90
CA PHE A 29 -13.71 3.39 11.42
C PHE A 29 -15.09 3.96 11.12
N ASN A 30 -16.17 3.22 11.40
CA ASN A 30 -17.53 3.59 11.04
C ASN A 30 -17.64 3.96 9.55
N LEU A 31 -17.07 3.12 8.68
CA LEU A 31 -17.12 3.27 7.23
C LEU A 31 -18.28 2.46 6.65
N PRO A 32 -18.87 2.90 5.52
CA PRO A 32 -19.92 2.15 4.89
C PRO A 32 -19.40 0.82 4.33
N THR A 33 -20.27 -0.19 4.36
CA THR A 33 -20.10 -1.46 3.66
C THR A 33 -21.42 -1.84 3.04
N ASP A 34 -21.42 -2.03 1.72
CA ASP A 34 -22.59 -2.49 0.98
C ASP A 34 -22.17 -3.61 0.01
N PRO A 35 -23.02 -4.64 -0.22
CA PRO A 35 -22.69 -5.76 -1.11
C PRO A 35 -22.39 -5.39 -2.57
N TYR A 36 -22.76 -4.18 -3.00
CA TYR A 36 -22.52 -3.67 -4.35
C TYR A 36 -21.27 -2.80 -4.48
N MET A 37 -20.59 -2.51 -3.37
CA MET A 37 -19.30 -1.80 -3.40
C MET A 37 -18.25 -2.64 -4.13
N GLN A 38 -17.49 -1.98 -4.99
CA GLN A 38 -16.35 -2.57 -5.69
C GLN A 38 -15.10 -1.78 -5.30
N ASP A 39 -13.98 -2.50 -5.10
CA ASP A 39 -12.73 -1.87 -4.65
C ASP A 39 -12.97 -0.99 -3.40
N TRP A 40 -13.55 -1.59 -2.36
CA TRP A 40 -14.03 -0.93 -1.13
C TRP A 40 -13.02 0.07 -0.56
N GLU A 41 -11.75 -0.31 -0.52
CA GLU A 41 -10.62 0.49 -0.06
C GLU A 41 -10.45 1.82 -0.80
N TYR A 42 -10.89 1.90 -2.06
CA TYR A 42 -10.87 3.12 -2.86
C TYR A 42 -12.13 3.95 -2.67
N GLU A 43 -13.29 3.31 -2.51
CA GLU A 43 -14.55 4.01 -2.25
C GLU A 43 -14.57 4.69 -0.88
N VAL A 44 -13.88 4.11 0.11
CA VAL A 44 -13.83 4.63 1.50
C VAL A 44 -12.58 5.42 1.81
N ALA A 45 -11.67 5.58 0.85
CA ALA A 45 -10.50 6.43 0.98
C ALA A 45 -10.94 7.87 1.24
N ASP A 46 -10.25 8.53 2.18
CA ASP A 46 -10.58 9.89 2.57
C ASP A 46 -9.31 10.63 3.00
N PRO A 47 -8.83 11.60 2.19
CA PRO A 47 -7.68 12.42 2.53
C PRO A 47 -7.76 13.11 3.90
N SER A 48 -8.97 13.38 4.40
CA SER A 48 -9.18 14.03 5.71
C SER A 48 -8.99 13.07 6.90
N ARG A 49 -8.97 11.75 6.65
CA ARG A 49 -8.85 10.71 7.68
C ARG A 49 -7.48 10.03 7.71
N ILE A 50 -6.50 10.52 6.93
CA ILE A 50 -5.13 9.98 6.89
C ILE A 50 -4.54 9.81 8.31
N ASP A 51 -4.70 10.80 9.18
CA ASP A 51 -4.17 10.75 10.55
C ASP A 51 -4.73 9.56 11.35
N GLU A 52 -6.03 9.34 11.26
CA GLU A 52 -6.74 8.26 11.95
C GLU A 52 -6.32 6.88 11.40
N PHE A 53 -6.30 6.73 10.08
CA PHE A 53 -5.89 5.49 9.42
C PHE A 53 -4.43 5.16 9.73
N MET A 54 -3.53 6.15 9.69
CA MET A 54 -2.12 5.97 10.04
C MET A 54 -1.94 5.58 11.51
N HIS A 55 -2.66 6.23 12.42
CA HIS A 55 -2.57 5.90 13.85
C HIS A 55 -2.96 4.44 14.09
N ALA A 56 -4.06 3.99 13.51
CA ALA A 56 -4.50 2.60 13.63
C ALA A 56 -3.50 1.62 12.99
N TYR A 57 -2.97 1.92 11.80
CA TYR A 57 -1.98 1.08 11.15
C TYR A 57 -0.72 0.90 12.03
N LEU A 58 -0.23 1.99 12.63
CA LEU A 58 0.99 2.00 13.43
C LEU A 58 0.81 1.47 14.87
N SER A 59 -0.43 1.32 15.35
CA SER A 59 -0.74 0.80 16.68
C SER A 59 -0.34 -0.67 16.90
N ASN A 60 -0.06 -1.41 15.81
CA ASN A 60 0.21 -2.84 15.79
C ASN A 60 -0.93 -3.73 16.33
N GLU A 61 -2.15 -3.20 16.41
CA GLU A 61 -3.36 -3.94 16.79
C GLU A 61 -3.97 -4.74 15.62
N LEU A 62 -3.62 -4.36 14.39
CA LEU A 62 -4.17 -4.95 13.18
C LEU A 62 -3.45 -6.23 12.79
N ASN A 63 -4.22 -7.22 12.34
CA ASN A 63 -3.66 -8.40 11.68
C ASN A 63 -3.15 -8.06 10.27
N ASP A 64 -2.47 -9.00 9.62
CA ASP A 64 -1.82 -8.71 8.34
C ASP A 64 -2.81 -8.44 7.19
N ASP A 65 -4.02 -9.03 7.20
CA ASP A 65 -5.05 -8.77 6.18
C ASP A 65 -5.67 -7.37 6.36
N GLU A 66 -5.91 -6.98 7.61
CA GLU A 66 -6.33 -5.62 7.97
C GLU A 66 -5.27 -4.58 7.63
N LYS A 67 -3.98 -4.88 7.89
CA LYS A 67 -2.86 -4.02 7.48
C LYS A 67 -2.82 -3.87 5.96
N PHE A 68 -2.98 -4.98 5.23
CA PHE A 68 -3.01 -4.95 3.77
C PHE A 68 -4.13 -4.04 3.25
N ALA A 69 -5.37 -4.26 3.69
CA ALA A 69 -6.52 -3.46 3.27
C ALA A 69 -6.44 -1.97 3.67
N LEU A 70 -6.00 -1.68 4.90
CA LEU A 70 -5.85 -0.30 5.37
C LEU A 70 -4.72 0.43 4.65
N MET A 71 -3.67 -0.27 4.23
CA MET A 71 -2.60 0.32 3.43
C MET A 71 -3.11 0.76 2.05
N GLU A 72 -3.92 -0.06 1.37
CA GLU A 72 -4.54 0.34 0.09
C GLU A 72 -5.42 1.59 0.26
N THR A 73 -6.22 1.63 1.34
CA THR A 73 -7.06 2.80 1.68
C THR A 73 -6.21 4.04 1.93
N LEU A 74 -5.09 3.91 2.65
CA LEU A 74 -4.14 4.99 2.91
C LEU A 74 -3.50 5.49 1.60
N LEU A 75 -3.06 4.59 0.72
CA LEU A 75 -2.44 4.96 -0.55
C LEU A 75 -3.40 5.73 -1.45
N GLN A 76 -4.66 5.30 -1.57
CA GLN A 76 -5.67 6.06 -2.29
C GLN A 76 -5.93 7.42 -1.62
N SER A 77 -6.03 7.47 -0.29
CA SER A 77 -6.22 8.72 0.45
C SER A 77 -5.05 9.70 0.21
N PHE A 78 -3.81 9.20 0.12
CA PHE A 78 -2.66 10.02 -0.25
C PHE A 78 -2.71 10.44 -1.72
N GLU A 79 -3.10 9.56 -2.65
CA GLU A 79 -3.23 9.88 -4.07
C GLU A 79 -4.16 11.09 -4.28
N GLU A 80 -5.32 11.08 -3.63
CA GLU A 80 -6.37 12.10 -3.75
C GLU A 80 -6.12 13.35 -2.89
N SER A 81 -5.17 13.30 -1.94
CA SER A 81 -4.87 14.43 -1.07
C SER A 81 -4.21 15.60 -1.81
N SER A 82 -4.40 16.82 -1.30
CA SER A 82 -3.70 18.03 -1.76
C SER A 82 -2.26 18.15 -1.22
N LYS A 83 -1.76 17.15 -0.47
CA LYS A 83 -0.43 17.17 0.14
C LYS A 83 0.69 17.17 -0.91
N ILE A 84 1.80 17.84 -0.62
CA ILE A 84 3.02 17.75 -1.44
C ILE A 84 3.83 16.56 -0.96
N LEU A 85 3.63 15.40 -1.58
CA LEU A 85 4.17 14.10 -1.12
C LEU A 85 5.68 14.11 -0.87
N GLY A 86 6.47 14.75 -1.74
CA GLY A 86 7.93 14.76 -1.64
C GLY A 86 8.50 15.44 -0.38
N SER A 87 7.67 16.21 0.34
CA SER A 87 8.04 16.88 1.59
C SER A 87 7.11 16.54 2.76
N ASP A 88 6.15 15.63 2.55
CA ASP A 88 5.17 15.27 3.58
C ASP A 88 5.72 14.14 4.47
N GLN A 89 5.82 14.40 5.77
CA GLN A 89 6.43 13.48 6.73
C GLN A 89 5.62 12.18 6.89
N GLN A 90 4.29 12.27 6.79
CA GLN A 90 3.40 11.12 6.91
C GLN A 90 3.56 10.19 5.71
N TRP A 91 3.65 10.76 4.51
CA TRP A 91 3.98 10.02 3.29
C TRP A 91 5.33 9.30 3.40
N MET A 92 6.36 9.98 3.90
CA MET A 92 7.67 9.35 4.12
C MET A 92 7.60 8.19 5.11
N THR A 93 6.79 8.31 6.16
CA THR A 93 6.51 7.21 7.10
C THR A 93 5.84 6.04 6.40
N ILE A 94 4.83 6.28 5.55
CA ILE A 94 4.18 5.21 4.76
C ILE A 94 5.17 4.49 3.85
N LEU A 95 6.03 5.23 3.13
CA LEU A 95 7.05 4.63 2.29
C LEU A 95 8.05 3.77 3.08
N GLN A 96 8.38 4.17 4.30
CA GLN A 96 9.25 3.39 5.18
C GLN A 96 8.55 2.11 5.65
N VAL A 97 7.30 2.22 6.12
CA VAL A 97 6.46 1.08 6.53
C VAL A 97 6.31 0.04 5.41
N LEU A 98 6.04 0.49 4.18
CA LEU A 98 5.96 -0.40 3.01
C LEU A 98 7.27 -1.15 2.77
N GLN A 99 8.41 -0.47 2.89
CA GLN A 99 9.74 -1.08 2.74
C GLN A 99 10.07 -2.07 3.87
N ASP A 100 9.63 -1.79 5.09
CA ASP A 100 9.93 -2.64 6.25
C ASP A 100 9.02 -3.87 6.32
N ASN A 101 7.87 -3.86 5.62
CA ASN A 101 6.86 -4.91 5.67
C ASN A 101 6.57 -5.50 4.28
N LEU A 102 7.62 -5.80 3.50
CA LEU A 102 7.47 -6.34 2.13
C LEU A 102 6.69 -7.66 2.07
N ASP A 103 6.74 -8.47 3.13
CA ASP A 103 5.98 -9.73 3.21
C ASP A 103 4.46 -9.51 3.19
N ILE A 104 4.00 -8.32 3.60
CA ILE A 104 2.61 -7.91 3.56
C ILE A 104 2.32 -7.14 2.26
N HIS A 105 3.22 -6.23 1.86
CA HIS A 105 2.93 -5.16 0.90
C HIS A 105 3.61 -5.26 -0.46
N ALA A 106 4.33 -6.33 -0.76
CA ALA A 106 4.94 -6.49 -2.08
C ALA A 106 3.90 -6.43 -3.22
N THR A 107 2.68 -6.93 -2.99
CA THR A 107 1.57 -6.85 -3.95
C THR A 107 1.15 -5.40 -4.19
N THR A 108 0.85 -4.66 -3.11
CA THR A 108 0.55 -3.22 -3.12
C THR A 108 1.61 -2.44 -3.89
N ILE A 109 2.88 -2.59 -3.52
CA ILE A 109 3.99 -1.87 -4.17
C ILE A 109 4.06 -2.21 -5.66
N CYS A 110 3.87 -3.48 -6.03
CA CYS A 110 3.92 -3.89 -7.43
C CYS A 110 2.78 -3.32 -8.28
N TYR A 111 1.56 -3.26 -7.72
CA TYR A 111 0.36 -2.70 -8.36
C TYR A 111 0.53 -1.20 -8.58
N TRP A 112 0.76 -0.44 -7.51
CA TRP A 112 0.88 1.02 -7.54
C TRP A 112 2.12 1.53 -8.28
N ALA A 113 3.14 0.68 -8.46
CA ALA A 113 4.29 0.99 -9.33
C ALA A 113 3.91 1.06 -10.81
N CYS A 114 2.71 0.64 -11.21
CA CYS A 114 2.17 0.70 -12.57
C CYS A 114 3.17 0.20 -13.62
N GLY A 115 3.83 -0.94 -13.35
CA GLY A 115 4.80 -1.57 -14.25
C GLY A 115 5.82 -0.60 -14.85
N ASN A 116 5.97 -0.66 -16.18
CA ASN A 116 6.84 0.22 -16.98
C ASN A 116 6.05 1.34 -17.69
N SER A 117 4.80 1.60 -17.29
CA SER A 117 3.99 2.66 -17.88
C SER A 117 4.64 4.02 -17.68
N ALA A 118 4.52 4.89 -18.70
CA ALA A 118 5.00 6.26 -18.62
C ALA A 118 4.34 7.00 -17.46
N TYR A 119 5.09 7.81 -16.73
CA TYR A 119 4.61 8.44 -15.47
C TYR A 119 3.38 9.30 -15.64
N ASN A 120 3.21 9.96 -16.79
CA ASN A 120 2.03 10.78 -17.10
C ASN A 120 0.75 9.98 -17.30
N LEU A 121 0.84 8.65 -17.34
CA LEU A 121 -0.28 7.71 -17.39
C LEU A 121 -0.46 6.96 -16.06
N CYS A 122 0.29 7.33 -15.03
CA CYS A 122 0.29 6.66 -13.73
C CYS A 122 -0.29 7.59 -12.65
N TRP A 123 -0.62 6.99 -11.50
CA TRP A 123 -0.97 7.71 -10.28
C TRP A 123 0.17 8.59 -9.80
N ARG A 124 -0.15 9.68 -9.09
CA ARG A 124 0.82 10.60 -8.51
C ARG A 124 1.77 9.91 -7.52
N ILE A 125 1.31 8.88 -6.82
CA ILE A 125 2.15 8.10 -5.89
C ILE A 125 3.13 7.15 -6.61
N THR A 126 2.86 6.77 -7.87
CA THR A 126 3.61 5.73 -8.60
C THR A 126 5.14 5.90 -8.60
N PRO A 127 5.73 7.10 -8.79
CA PRO A 127 7.19 7.27 -8.77
C PRO A 127 7.85 6.74 -7.49
N TYR A 128 7.18 6.88 -6.35
CA TYR A 128 7.72 6.44 -5.06
C TYR A 128 7.68 4.91 -4.93
N LEU A 129 6.53 4.29 -5.24
CA LEU A 129 6.36 2.83 -5.16
C LEU A 129 7.21 2.11 -6.19
N ARG A 130 7.34 2.66 -7.41
CA ARG A 130 8.23 2.12 -8.44
C ARG A 130 9.69 2.14 -8.00
N LYS A 131 10.13 3.19 -7.30
CA LYS A 131 11.48 3.24 -6.72
C LYS A 131 11.70 2.12 -5.70
N ILE A 132 10.72 1.87 -4.82
CA ILE A 132 10.78 0.77 -3.84
C ILE A 132 10.84 -0.59 -4.56
N LYS A 133 9.96 -0.81 -5.55
CA LYS A 133 9.92 -2.03 -6.37
C LYS A 133 11.27 -2.33 -7.00
N LEU A 134 11.86 -1.34 -7.69
CA LEU A 134 13.12 -1.50 -8.41
C LEU A 134 14.30 -1.73 -7.47
N ARG A 135 14.37 -0.97 -6.37
CA ARG A 135 15.43 -1.09 -5.36
C ARG A 135 15.46 -2.47 -4.70
N ASN A 136 14.29 -3.06 -4.47
CA ASN A 136 14.15 -4.35 -3.80
C ASN A 136 13.95 -5.53 -4.77
N HIS A 137 14.03 -5.29 -6.08
CA HIS A 137 13.81 -6.29 -7.13
C HIS A 137 12.52 -7.10 -6.95
N LEU A 138 11.44 -6.46 -6.49
CA LEU A 138 10.21 -7.15 -6.09
C LEU A 138 9.55 -7.87 -7.26
N LYS A 139 9.16 -9.11 -7.02
CA LYS A 139 8.36 -9.94 -7.91
C LYS A 139 7.25 -10.60 -7.11
N ILE A 140 6.05 -10.60 -7.67
CA ILE A 140 4.89 -11.31 -7.15
C ILE A 140 4.68 -12.62 -7.91
N THR A 141 4.17 -13.65 -7.25
CA THR A 141 3.71 -14.88 -7.90
C THR A 141 2.57 -14.55 -8.87
N GLN A 142 2.59 -15.15 -10.07
CA GLN A 142 1.45 -15.15 -10.99
C GLN A 142 0.44 -16.22 -10.61
#